data_AF-C8W189-F1
#
_entry.id   AF-C8W189-F1
#
_cell.length_a   1.000
_cell.length_b   1.000
_cell.length_c   1.000
_cell.angle_alpha   90.00
_cell.angle_beta   90.00
_cell.angle_gamma   90.00
#
_symmetry.space_group_name_H-M   'P 1'
#
loop_
_entity.id
_entity.type
_entity.pdbx_description
1 polymer ?
#
loop_
_entity_poly.entity_id
_entity_poly.type
_entity_poly.pdbx_seq_one_letter_code
_entity_poly.pdbx_strand_id
1 'polypeptide(L)'
;MLLKSKKEGFSLVELAVVLAIISILIALIVPKITKQADRTKEKRAKAEIALMKSVIDSYFVEHGTYPKDSDTTADTDSIQGLLIKNGIDWGSLDDPWGNGYIYDADETYKKYVVYSTGSSNEEKDNIVATNEQDTKIDQAEPEAMGGEEAVISKKAIDDE
;
A
#
# COMPACT_ATOMS: atom_id res chain seq x y z
N MET A 1 19.53 0.42 68.25
CA MET A 1 20.46 -0.23 67.30
C MET A 1 19.87 -0.04 65.91
N LEU A 2 20.39 0.92 65.13
CA LEU A 2 19.88 1.24 63.80
C LEU A 2 20.54 0.29 62.79
N LEU A 3 19.74 -0.61 62.20
CA LEU A 3 20.18 -1.50 61.14
C LEU A 3 20.52 -0.65 59.90
N LYS A 4 21.81 -0.59 59.57
CA LYS A 4 22.32 0.09 58.38
C LYS A 4 21.99 -0.76 57.16
N SER A 5 20.98 -0.36 56.39
CA SER A 5 20.67 -0.99 55.11
C SER A 5 21.87 -0.85 54.17
N LYS A 6 22.49 -1.98 53.80
CA LYS A 6 23.46 -2.02 52.71
C LYS A 6 22.72 -1.64 51.43
N LYS A 7 23.04 -0.47 50.87
CA LYS A 7 22.66 -0.16 49.50
C LYS A 7 23.57 -0.97 48.60
N GLU A 8 23.05 -2.04 48.02
CA GLU A 8 23.73 -2.76 46.96
C GLU A 8 23.63 -1.94 45.67
N GLY A 9 24.79 -1.62 45.10
CA GLY A 9 24.89 -0.89 43.83
C GLY A 9 25.02 -1.88 42.68
N PHE A 10 24.48 -1.50 41.51
CA PHE A 10 24.62 -2.29 40.29
C PHE A 10 26.09 -2.49 39.89
N SER A 11 26.41 -3.69 39.40
CA SER A 11 27.72 -4.00 38.83
C SER A 11 27.86 -3.40 37.43
N LEU A 12 29.06 -2.97 37.06
CA LEU A 12 29.38 -2.59 35.67
C LEU A 12 29.15 -3.75 34.70
N VAL A 13 29.37 -4.98 35.16
CA VAL A 13 29.16 -6.20 34.36
C VAL A 13 27.68 -6.42 34.08
N GLU A 14 26.79 -6.11 35.03
CA GLU A 14 25.34 -6.18 34.82
C GLU A 14 24.88 -5.23 33.71
N LEU A 15 25.36 -3.99 33.73
CA LEU A 15 25.01 -3.02 32.68
C LEU A 15 25.59 -3.44 31.32
N ALA A 16 26.81 -3.99 31.29
CA ALA A 16 27.43 -4.47 30.06
C ALA A 16 26.64 -5.62 29.40
N VAL A 17 26.17 -6.59 30.20
CA VAL A 17 25.36 -7.70 29.70
C VAL A 17 24.00 -7.20 29.20
N VAL A 18 23.36 -6.27 29.90
CA VAL A 18 22.07 -5.69 29.47
C VAL A 18 22.20 -4.97 28.13
N LEU A 19 23.25 -4.16 27.95
CA LEU A 19 23.51 -3.47 26.68
C LEU A 19 23.81 -4.45 25.54
N ALA A 20 24.50 -5.55 25.83
CA ALA A 20 24.76 -6.61 24.85
C ALA A 20 23.47 -7.31 24.39
N ILE A 21 22.50 -7.52 25.28
CA ILE A 21 21.20 -8.12 24.90
C ILE A 21 20.37 -7.13 24.09
N ILE A 22 20.33 -5.84 24.49
CA ILE A 22 19.57 -4.80 23.77
C ILE A 22 20.09 -4.64 22.33
N SER A 23 21.41 -4.68 22.11
CA SER A 23 21.98 -4.53 20.76
C SER A 23 21.59 -5.68 19.82
N ILE A 24 21.54 -6.92 20.33
CA ILE A 24 21.09 -8.09 19.57
C ILE A 24 19.59 -7.96 19.22
N LEU A 25 18.75 -7.52 20.15
CA LEU A 25 17.32 -7.35 19.91
C LEU A 25 17.03 -6.27 18.84
N ILE A 26 17.73 -5.13 18.89
CA ILE A 26 17.58 -4.06 17.91
C ILE A 26 17.91 -4.57 16.50
N ALA A 27 18.97 -5.36 16.34
CA ALA A 27 19.40 -5.89 15.04
C ALA A 27 18.33 -6.75 14.35
N LEU A 28 17.47 -7.43 15.12
CA LEU A 28 16.42 -8.30 14.59
C LEU A 28 15.14 -7.54 14.21
N ILE A 29 14.87 -6.39 14.84
CA ILE A 29 13.59 -5.67 14.69
C ILE A 29 13.59 -4.75 13.46
N VAL A 30 14.72 -4.08 13.17
CA VAL A 30 14.82 -3.07 12.10
C VAL A 30 14.33 -3.54 10.71
N PRO A 31 14.73 -4.70 10.17
CA PRO A 31 14.39 -5.07 8.79
C PRO A 31 12.92 -5.47 8.59
N LYS A 32 12.16 -5.77 9.65
CA LYS A 32 10.76 -6.22 9.51
C LYS A 32 9.76 -5.08 9.30
N ILE A 33 10.09 -3.86 9.70
CA ILE A 33 9.16 -2.71 9.68
C ILE A 33 8.97 -2.16 8.26
N THR A 34 10.03 -2.18 7.44
CA THR A 34 10.02 -1.53 6.11
C THR A 34 9.12 -2.26 5.11
N LYS A 35 9.23 -3.58 4.99
CA LYS A 35 8.44 -4.36 4.01
C LYS A 35 6.94 -4.35 4.26
N GLN A 36 6.49 -4.23 5.51
CA GLN A 36 5.06 -4.16 5.83
C GLN A 36 4.47 -2.78 5.53
N ALA A 37 5.29 -1.73 5.68
CA ALA A 37 4.87 -0.37 5.31
C ALA A 37 4.60 -0.28 3.81
N ASP A 38 5.47 -0.83 2.96
CA ASP A 38 5.31 -0.77 1.50
C ASP A 38 4.06 -1.54 1.02
N ARG A 39 3.82 -2.75 1.55
CA ARG A 39 2.59 -3.51 1.24
C ARG A 39 1.32 -2.77 1.67
N THR A 40 1.37 -2.01 2.76
CA THR A 40 0.23 -1.22 3.23
C THR A 40 -0.03 -0.02 2.32
N LYS A 41 1.03 0.63 1.86
CA LYS A 41 0.98 1.70 0.85
C LYS A 41 0.35 1.21 -0.45
N GLU A 42 0.84 0.09 -1.00
CA GLU A 42 0.25 -0.48 -2.22
C GLU A 42 -1.24 -0.78 -2.09
N LYS A 43 -1.67 -1.37 -0.96
CA LYS A 43 -3.09 -1.64 -0.71
C LYS A 43 -3.93 -0.37 -0.67
N ARG A 44 -3.39 0.70 -0.07
CA ARG A 44 -4.05 2.00 -0.03
C ARG A 44 -4.20 2.59 -1.43
N ALA A 45 -3.13 2.62 -2.23
CA ALA A 45 -3.18 3.11 -3.60
C ALA A 45 -4.15 2.30 -4.46
N LYS A 46 -4.16 0.97 -4.33
CA LYS A 46 -5.14 0.10 -5.01
C LYS A 46 -6.58 0.43 -4.62
N ALA A 47 -6.85 0.70 -3.34
CA ALA A 47 -8.19 1.08 -2.89
C ALA A 47 -8.61 2.45 -3.42
N GLU A 48 -7.73 3.44 -3.38
CA GLU A 48 -7.98 4.79 -3.92
C GLU A 48 -8.25 4.72 -5.44
N ILE A 49 -7.43 3.97 -6.19
CA ILE A 49 -7.64 3.74 -7.63
C ILE A 49 -8.95 2.99 -7.91
N ALA A 50 -9.30 1.99 -7.11
CA ALA A 50 -10.57 1.28 -7.27
C ALA A 50 -11.80 2.20 -7.07
N LEU A 51 -11.72 3.13 -6.12
CA LEU A 51 -12.76 4.15 -5.91
C LEU A 51 -12.87 5.08 -7.12
N MET A 52 -11.75 5.59 -7.62
CA MET A 52 -11.72 6.44 -8.82
C MET A 52 -12.28 5.71 -10.03
N LYS A 53 -11.84 4.47 -10.26
CA LYS A 53 -12.38 3.58 -11.31
C LYS A 53 -13.89 3.44 -11.22
N SER A 54 -14.45 3.18 -10.03
CA SER A 54 -15.90 3.04 -9.86
C SER A 54 -16.66 4.31 -10.28
N VAL A 55 -16.12 5.49 -9.98
CA VAL A 55 -16.73 6.77 -10.36
C VAL A 55 -16.62 6.99 -11.87
N ILE A 56 -15.45 6.75 -12.45
CA ILE A 56 -15.18 6.89 -13.89
C ILE A 56 -16.07 5.94 -14.71
N ASP A 57 -16.18 4.68 -14.29
CA ASP A 57 -17.03 3.69 -14.96
C ASP A 57 -18.52 4.03 -14.83
N SER A 58 -18.94 4.60 -13.70
CA SER A 58 -20.32 5.08 -13.53
C SER A 58 -20.64 6.25 -14.47
N TYR A 59 -19.69 7.17 -14.68
CA TYR A 59 -19.83 8.26 -15.64
C TYR A 59 -20.04 7.75 -17.07
N PHE A 60 -19.31 6.69 -17.46
CA PHE A 60 -19.47 6.06 -18.77
C PHE A 60 -20.87 5.45 -18.96
N VAL A 61 -21.47 4.87 -17.92
CA VAL A 61 -22.83 4.32 -18.00
C VAL A 61 -23.86 5.42 -18.30
N GLU A 62 -23.65 6.62 -17.77
CA GLU A 62 -24.56 7.75 -17.93
C GLU A 62 -24.36 8.50 -19.26
N HIS A 63 -23.10 8.70 -19.69
CA HIS A 63 -22.74 9.58 -20.81
C HIS A 63 -22.30 8.82 -22.06
N GLY A 64 -21.96 7.53 -21.93
CA GLY A 64 -21.44 6.69 -23.01
C GLY A 64 -19.99 7.01 -23.41
N THR A 65 -19.31 7.92 -22.70
CA THR A 65 -17.91 8.30 -22.89
C THR A 65 -17.24 8.49 -21.52
N TYR A 66 -15.93 8.36 -21.46
CA TYR A 66 -15.13 8.68 -20.27
C TYR A 66 -14.94 10.20 -20.12
N PRO A 67 -14.69 10.68 -18.89
CA PRO A 67 -14.49 12.10 -18.64
C PRO A 67 -13.24 12.61 -19.34
N LYS A 68 -13.23 13.90 -19.66
CA LYS A 68 -12.09 14.56 -20.30
C LYS A 68 -10.93 14.68 -19.32
N ASP A 69 -9.72 14.50 -19.82
CA ASP A 69 -8.52 14.84 -19.09
C ASP A 69 -8.36 16.37 -19.09
N SER A 70 -8.92 17.01 -18.07
CA SER A 70 -8.80 18.46 -17.86
C SER A 70 -8.88 18.83 -16.39
N ASP A 71 -8.06 19.81 -16.01
CA ASP A 71 -7.93 20.31 -14.64
C ASP A 71 -8.92 21.43 -14.32
N THR A 72 -10.19 21.26 -14.72
CA THR A 72 -11.23 22.28 -14.47
C THR A 72 -12.31 21.78 -13.53
N THR A 73 -12.33 22.32 -12.32
CA THR A 73 -13.36 22.00 -11.31
C THR A 73 -14.76 22.48 -11.68
N ALA A 74 -14.88 23.43 -12.61
CA ALA A 74 -16.15 23.97 -13.07
C ALA A 74 -16.89 23.03 -14.04
N ASP A 75 -16.18 22.11 -14.68
CA ASP A 75 -16.73 21.18 -15.66
C ASP A 75 -16.91 19.81 -15.02
N THR A 76 -18.16 19.37 -14.85
CA THR A 76 -18.47 18.03 -14.29
C THR A 76 -18.14 16.90 -15.27
N ASP A 77 -17.93 17.22 -16.55
CA ASP A 77 -17.48 16.26 -17.57
C ASP A 77 -15.96 16.10 -17.59
N SER A 78 -15.23 16.90 -16.81
CA SER A 78 -13.80 16.71 -16.58
C SER A 78 -13.55 15.66 -15.49
N ILE A 79 -12.39 15.01 -15.55
CA ILE A 79 -11.98 14.06 -14.51
C ILE A 79 -11.93 14.74 -13.13
N GLN A 80 -11.42 15.97 -13.05
CA GLN A 80 -11.31 16.69 -11.78
C GLN A 80 -12.68 17.05 -11.21
N GLY A 81 -13.56 17.66 -12.02
CA GLY A 81 -14.90 18.03 -11.58
C GLY A 81 -15.75 16.82 -11.20
N LEU A 82 -15.64 15.73 -11.95
CA LEU A 82 -16.33 14.47 -11.66
C LEU A 82 -15.90 13.89 -10.31
N LEU A 83 -14.59 13.77 -10.08
CA LEU A 83 -14.07 13.14 -8.86
C LEU A 83 -14.35 13.99 -7.62
N ILE A 84 -14.17 15.31 -7.68
CA ILE A 84 -14.47 16.22 -6.56
C ILE A 84 -15.96 16.17 -6.21
N LYS A 85 -16.84 16.13 -7.22
CA LYS A 85 -18.30 15.98 -7.00
C LYS A 85 -18.64 14.68 -6.26
N ASN A 86 -17.85 13.63 -6.46
CA ASN A 86 -18.01 12.33 -5.80
C ASN A 86 -17.20 12.20 -4.50
N GLY A 87 -16.65 13.30 -3.98
CA GLY A 87 -15.95 13.35 -2.70
C GLY A 87 -14.49 12.87 -2.76
N ILE A 88 -13.89 12.85 -3.95
CA ILE A 88 -12.47 12.52 -4.16
C ILE A 88 -11.76 13.82 -4.56
N ASP A 89 -10.85 14.30 -3.71
CA ASP A 89 -10.14 15.57 -3.88
C ASP A 89 -9.04 15.50 -4.96
N TRP A 90 -9.42 15.25 -6.21
CA TRP A 90 -8.50 15.15 -7.35
C TRP A 90 -7.64 16.41 -7.54
N GLY A 91 -6.34 16.21 -7.75
CA GLY A 91 -5.33 17.28 -7.84
C GLY A 91 -4.71 17.69 -6.50
N SER A 92 -5.33 17.33 -5.36
CA SER A 92 -4.73 17.44 -4.02
C SER A 92 -4.55 16.09 -3.33
N LEU A 93 -5.10 15.02 -3.92
CA LEU A 93 -4.93 13.66 -3.47
C LEU A 93 -3.56 13.13 -3.93
N ASP A 94 -2.66 12.97 -2.96
CA ASP A 94 -1.38 12.31 -3.16
C ASP A 94 -1.50 10.80 -2.92
N ASP A 95 -0.76 10.04 -3.72
CA ASP A 95 -0.54 8.62 -3.50
C ASP A 95 0.28 8.38 -2.22
N PRO A 96 0.38 7.12 -1.75
CA PRO A 96 1.10 6.77 -0.52
C PRO A 96 2.62 7.04 -0.53
N TRP A 97 3.18 7.41 -1.67
CA TRP A 97 4.58 7.80 -1.87
C TRP A 97 4.74 9.32 -2.08
N GLY A 98 3.64 10.08 -2.11
CA GLY A 98 3.63 11.53 -2.22
C GLY A 98 3.58 12.05 -3.66
N ASN A 99 3.25 11.19 -4.63
CA ASN A 99 3.07 11.59 -6.02
C ASN A 99 1.57 11.77 -6.33
N GLY A 100 1.23 12.69 -7.23
CA GLY A 100 -0.14 12.81 -7.70
C GLY A 100 -0.56 11.61 -8.56
N TYR A 101 -1.85 11.28 -8.52
CA TYR A 101 -2.44 10.32 -9.46
C TYR A 101 -2.50 10.91 -10.87
N ILE A 102 -2.32 10.04 -11.88
CA ILE A 102 -2.35 10.41 -13.29
C ILE A 102 -3.57 9.76 -13.94
N TYR A 103 -4.30 10.54 -14.73
CA TYR A 103 -5.39 10.09 -15.57
C TYR A 103 -5.05 10.43 -17.01
N ASP A 104 -5.33 9.52 -17.93
CA ASP A 104 -5.23 9.77 -19.36
C ASP A 104 -6.41 9.07 -20.06
N ALA A 105 -6.97 9.72 -21.07
CA ALA A 105 -8.04 9.19 -21.88
C ALA A 105 -7.71 9.33 -23.36
N ASP A 106 -8.05 8.30 -24.14
CA ASP A 106 -7.87 8.32 -25.58
C ASP A 106 -8.72 9.42 -26.25
N GLU A 107 -8.34 9.84 -27.46
CA GLU A 107 -9.03 10.89 -28.22
C GLU A 107 -10.52 10.60 -28.43
N THR A 108 -10.90 9.32 -28.43
CA THR A 108 -12.29 8.85 -28.58
C THR A 108 -13.09 8.84 -27.29
N TYR A 109 -12.45 9.06 -26.13
CA TYR A 109 -13.02 8.92 -24.78
C TYR A 109 -13.71 7.55 -24.57
N LYS A 110 -13.24 6.51 -25.26
CA LYS A 110 -13.68 5.11 -25.08
C LYS A 110 -12.69 4.27 -24.31
N LYS A 111 -11.51 4.81 -24.04
CA LYS A 111 -10.43 4.17 -23.29
C LYS A 111 -9.88 5.17 -22.29
N TYR A 112 -9.56 4.70 -21.10
CA TYR A 112 -8.87 5.48 -20.10
C TYR A 112 -7.87 4.63 -19.33
N VAL A 113 -6.92 5.30 -18.72
CA VAL A 113 -6.02 4.75 -17.73
C VAL A 113 -5.93 5.71 -16.55
N VAL A 114 -5.96 5.17 -15.34
CA VAL A 114 -5.68 5.89 -14.10
C VAL A 114 -4.62 5.12 -13.33
N TYR A 115 -3.57 5.79 -12.89
CA TYR A 115 -2.46 5.12 -12.23
C TYR A 115 -1.72 5.98 -11.20
N SER A 116 -1.06 5.29 -10.27
CA SER A 116 -0.01 5.82 -9.39
C SER A 116 1.33 5.30 -9.88
N THR A 117 2.37 6.13 -9.77
CA THR A 117 3.75 5.80 -10.17
C THR A 117 4.48 4.91 -9.15
N GLY A 118 3.85 4.62 -8.00
CA GLY A 118 4.39 3.70 -7.01
C GLY A 118 5.64 4.21 -6.27
N SER A 119 6.45 3.27 -5.78
CA SER A 119 7.59 3.55 -4.89
C SER A 119 8.81 4.10 -5.59
N SER A 120 8.99 3.67 -6.83
CA SER A 120 10.03 4.05 -7.76
C SER A 120 9.28 4.45 -9.01
N ASN A 121 9.60 5.59 -9.64
CA ASN A 121 8.96 6.08 -10.86
C ASN A 121 9.28 5.21 -12.10
N GLU A 122 9.37 3.90 -11.90
CA GLU A 122 9.59 2.83 -12.85
C GLU A 122 8.25 2.16 -13.13
N GLU A 123 7.99 1.87 -14.40
CA GLU A 123 6.71 1.34 -14.88
C GLU A 123 6.24 0.06 -14.17
N LYS A 124 7.18 -0.76 -13.68
CA LYS A 124 6.89 -2.03 -12.98
C LYS A 124 6.23 -1.83 -11.61
N ASP A 125 6.40 -0.65 -11.01
CA ASP A 125 5.85 -0.31 -9.69
C ASP A 125 4.49 0.40 -9.83
N ASN A 126 4.08 0.71 -11.07
CA ASN A 126 2.83 1.41 -11.31
C ASN A 126 1.63 0.56 -10.88
N ILE A 127 0.74 1.20 -10.12
CA ILE A 127 -0.56 0.62 -9.81
C ILE A 127 -1.54 1.25 -10.79
N VAL A 128 -2.06 0.44 -11.71
CA VAL A 128 -2.81 0.92 -12.87
C VAL A 128 -4.22 0.32 -12.85
N ALA A 129 -5.20 1.13 -13.20
CA ALA A 129 -6.53 0.67 -13.57
C ALA A 129 -6.95 1.27 -14.90
N THR A 130 -7.55 0.45 -15.75
CA THR A 130 -8.06 0.83 -17.08
C THR A 130 -9.39 0.12 -17.33
N ASN A 131 -10.13 0.55 -18.33
CA ASN A 131 -11.27 -0.19 -18.87
C ASN A 131 -10.88 -1.22 -19.92
N GLU A 132 -9.63 -1.22 -20.38
CA GLU A 132 -9.10 -2.28 -21.23
C GLU A 132 -8.73 -3.49 -20.37
N GLN A 133 -9.04 -4.70 -20.83
CA GLN A 133 -8.54 -5.91 -20.20
C GLN A 133 -7.04 -6.02 -20.48
N ASP A 134 -6.21 -5.29 -19.73
CA ASP A 134 -4.78 -5.50 -19.78
C ASP A 134 -4.41 -6.67 -18.85
N THR A 135 -4.25 -7.83 -19.48
CA THR A 135 -3.92 -9.16 -18.91
C THR A 135 -2.65 -9.24 -18.04
N LYS A 136 -2.02 -8.13 -17.66
CA LYS A 136 -0.70 -8.13 -16.98
C LYS A 136 -0.62 -7.42 -15.63
N ILE A 137 -1.70 -6.84 -15.12
CA ILE A 137 -1.67 -6.08 -13.85
C ILE A 137 -2.41 -6.81 -12.70
N ASP A 138 -3.14 -7.87 -13.04
CA ASP A 138 -3.84 -8.76 -12.09
C ASP A 138 -2.96 -9.96 -11.63
N GLN A 139 -1.72 -10.04 -12.11
CA GLN A 139 -0.73 -11.05 -11.69
C GLN A 139 0.29 -10.49 -10.70
N ALA A 140 -0.17 -9.72 -9.71
CA ALA A 140 0.47 -9.80 -8.40
C ALA A 140 -0.16 -11.00 -7.70
N GLU A 141 0.42 -12.18 -7.97
CA GLU A 141 0.15 -13.42 -7.26
C GLU A 141 -0.01 -13.14 -5.75
N PRO A 142 -1.03 -13.70 -5.07
CA PRO A 142 -1.13 -13.59 -3.62
C PRO A 142 -0.01 -14.42 -3.00
N GLU A 143 1.22 -13.92 -3.04
CA GLU A 143 2.34 -14.51 -2.32
C GLU A 143 2.07 -14.40 -0.82
N ALA A 144 1.54 -15.51 -0.30
CA ALA A 144 1.57 -15.94 1.08
C ALA A 144 1.12 -14.89 2.10
N MET A 145 -0.18 -14.86 2.36
CA MET A 145 -0.62 -14.79 3.76
C MET A 145 -0.20 -16.11 4.44
N GLY A 146 1.04 -16.17 4.91
CA GLY A 146 1.60 -17.34 5.56
C GLY A 146 2.75 -16.93 6.45
N GLY A 147 2.41 -16.43 7.63
CA GLY A 147 3.36 -16.36 8.73
C GLY A 147 3.92 -17.76 8.99
N GLU A 148 5.22 -17.82 9.15
CA GLU A 148 5.94 -18.97 9.69
C GLU A 148 5.41 -19.27 11.10
N GLU A 149 4.54 -20.27 11.24
CA GLU A 149 4.42 -21.08 12.46
C GLU A 149 3.95 -22.51 12.17
N ALA A 150 4.54 -23.43 12.94
CA ALA A 150 4.17 -24.82 13.19
C ALA A 150 4.76 -25.93 12.29
N VAL A 151 6.07 -26.12 12.45
CA VAL A 151 6.66 -27.48 12.54
C VAL A 151 6.03 -28.21 13.72
N ILE A 152 5.01 -29.06 13.51
CA ILE A 152 4.73 -30.20 14.43
C ILE A 152 4.17 -31.39 13.64
N SER A 153 5.06 -32.35 13.39
CA SER A 153 4.87 -33.80 13.53
C SER A 153 3.44 -34.37 13.41
N LYS A 154 3.21 -35.14 12.34
CA LYS A 154 2.57 -36.46 12.46
C LYS A 154 3.08 -37.41 11.38
N LYS A 155 4.07 -38.19 11.80
CA LYS A 155 4.32 -39.52 11.29
C LYS A 155 3.19 -40.44 11.77
N ALA A 156 2.83 -41.37 10.89
CA ALA A 156 2.11 -42.64 11.12
C ALA A 156 0.64 -42.70 10.64
N ILE A 157 0.35 -43.88 10.08
CA ILE A 157 -0.95 -44.55 9.87
C ILE A 157 -1.65 -44.16 8.56
N ASP A 158 -2.03 -45.04 7.65
CA ASP A 158 -1.81 -46.47 7.36
C ASP A 158 -2.41 -46.71 5.96
N ASP A 159 -2.03 -47.85 5.37
CA ASP A 159 -2.66 -48.61 4.28
C ASP A 159 -4.05 -48.17 3.77
N GLU A 160 -4.17 -48.06 2.44
CA GLU A 160 -5.06 -48.92 1.63
C GLU A 160 -4.61 -48.97 0.16
#